data_AF-A0A0K6IVU6-F1
#
_entry.id   AF-A0A0K6IVU6-F1
#
_cell.length_a   1.000
_cell.length_b   1.000
_cell.length_c   1.000
_cell.angle_alpha   90.00
_cell.angle_beta   90.00
_cell.angle_gamma   90.00
#
_symmetry.space_group_name_H-M   'P 1'
#
loop_
_entity.id
_entity.type
_entity.pdbx_description
1 polymer ?
#
loop_
_entity_poly.entity_id
_entity_poly.type
_entity_poly.pdbx_seq_one_letter_code
_entity_poly.pdbx_strand_id
1 'polypeptide(L)'
;MRRVLAWAAWVCCGGVWAQGGVLPQPVPPLAAPEVRQAWPTSPLREGPDPGFAGIWATSIDLQTLALMLQLRDWCLNRSIPDEALQRQLERLGTLTGREENCRTVLSR
;
A
#
# COMPACT_ATOMS: atom_id res chain seq x y z
N MET A 1 -44.65 20.18 -25.75
CA MET A 1 -45.18 19.26 -24.72
C MET A 1 -44.13 18.22 -24.35
N ARG A 2 -43.17 18.54 -23.47
CA ARG A 2 -42.18 17.58 -22.91
C ARG A 2 -41.45 18.19 -21.70
N ARG A 3 -42.19 18.75 -20.74
CA ARG A 3 -41.63 19.46 -19.56
C ARG A 3 -42.44 19.25 -18.25
N VAL A 4 -43.23 18.18 -18.13
CA VAL A 4 -44.14 17.99 -16.97
C VAL A 4 -43.75 16.83 -16.05
N LEU A 5 -42.67 16.08 -16.35
CA LEU A 5 -42.30 14.87 -15.60
C LEU A 5 -41.17 15.06 -14.57
N ALA A 6 -40.92 16.28 -14.11
CA ALA A 6 -39.82 16.58 -13.16
C ALA A 6 -40.29 17.02 -11.75
N TRP A 7 -41.59 16.98 -11.45
CA TRP A 7 -42.14 17.60 -10.23
C TRP A 7 -42.88 16.63 -9.29
N ALA A 8 -42.56 15.33 -9.31
CA ALA A 8 -43.25 14.33 -8.47
C ALA A 8 -42.36 13.67 -7.40
N ALA A 9 -41.06 13.96 -7.34
CA ALA A 9 -40.14 13.27 -6.42
C ALA A 9 -39.70 14.10 -5.20
N TRP A 10 -40.15 15.36 -5.07
CA TRP A 10 -39.66 16.29 -4.06
C TRP A 10 -40.71 16.66 -3.01
N VAL A 11 -41.52 15.70 -2.57
CA VAL A 11 -42.55 15.92 -1.52
C VAL A 11 -42.50 14.89 -0.38
N CYS A 12 -41.76 13.78 -0.48
CA CYS A 12 -41.89 12.68 0.48
C CYS A 12 -40.89 12.62 1.66
N CYS A 13 -39.99 13.59 1.86
CA CYS A 13 -39.04 13.53 3.01
C CYS A 13 -39.09 14.76 3.93
N GLY A 14 -40.19 15.50 3.95
CA GLY A 14 -40.49 16.52 4.96
C GLY A 14 -41.16 15.92 6.19
N GLY A 15 -40.51 14.99 6.88
CA GLY A 15 -41.03 14.34 8.08
C GLY A 15 -40.14 14.59 9.29
N VAL A 16 -40.12 15.84 9.78
CA VAL A 16 -39.47 16.22 11.04
C VAL A 16 -40.25 15.57 12.18
N TRP A 17 -39.71 14.47 12.74
CA TRP A 17 -40.22 13.90 13.99
C TRP A 17 -39.73 14.74 15.17
N ALA A 18 -40.60 15.63 15.63
CA ALA A 18 -40.53 16.18 16.98
C ALA A 18 -41.19 15.20 17.94
N GLN A 19 -40.41 14.50 18.78
CA GLN A 19 -40.92 13.94 20.04
C GLN A 19 -39.80 13.53 20.98
N GLY A 20 -39.93 13.96 22.24
CA GLY A 20 -39.32 13.32 23.39
C GLY A 20 -38.10 14.02 23.97
N GLY A 21 -38.31 15.15 24.65
CA GLY A 21 -37.32 15.67 25.60
C GLY A 21 -37.18 14.71 26.79
N VAL A 22 -36.08 13.96 26.83
CA VAL A 22 -35.58 13.31 28.04
C VAL A 22 -34.31 14.06 28.44
N LEU A 23 -34.33 14.69 29.61
CA LEU A 23 -33.13 15.33 30.14
C LEU A 23 -32.03 14.27 30.34
N PRO A 24 -30.80 14.50 29.84
CA PRO A 24 -29.71 13.55 30.00
C PRO A 24 -29.36 13.43 31.48
N GLN A 25 -29.44 12.21 32.02
CA GLN A 25 -28.90 11.89 33.33
C GLN A 25 -27.36 11.98 33.28
N PRO A 26 -26.70 12.56 34.30
CA PRO A 26 -25.24 12.59 34.36
C PRO A 26 -24.71 11.16 34.49
N VAL A 27 -24.04 10.67 33.44
CA VAL A 27 -23.32 9.40 33.44
C VAL A 27 -22.07 9.59 34.31
N PRO A 28 -21.82 8.74 35.32
CA PRO A 28 -20.57 8.81 36.07
C PRO A 28 -19.39 8.64 35.11
N PRO A 29 -18.28 9.39 35.30
CA PRO A 29 -17.14 9.30 34.39
C PRO A 29 -16.68 7.84 34.34
N LEU A 30 -16.68 7.29 33.14
CA LEU A 30 -16.11 5.98 32.86
C LEU A 30 -14.66 6.04 33.33
N ALA A 31 -14.30 5.26 34.35
CA ALA A 31 -12.92 5.16 34.80
C ALA A 31 -12.04 4.87 33.57
N ALA A 32 -11.02 5.70 33.36
CA ALA A 32 -10.09 5.51 32.26
C ALA A 32 -9.56 4.07 32.34
N PRO A 33 -9.53 3.32 31.22
CA PRO A 33 -9.03 1.96 31.25
C PRO A 33 -7.59 1.99 31.78
N GLU A 34 -7.37 1.23 32.85
CA GLU A 34 -6.04 0.96 33.42
C GLU A 34 -5.09 0.64 32.26
N VAL A 35 -4.05 1.46 32.08
CA VAL A 35 -3.06 1.27 31.03
C VAL A 35 -2.40 -0.08 31.28
N ARG A 36 -2.81 -1.11 30.52
CA ARG A 36 -2.13 -2.40 30.54
C ARG A 36 -0.65 -2.13 30.27
N GLN A 37 0.21 -2.62 31.16
CA GLN A 37 1.65 -2.50 31.03
C GLN A 37 2.06 -2.88 29.60
N ALA A 38 2.79 -1.97 28.95
CA ALA A 38 3.23 -2.15 27.58
C ALA A 38 4.10 -3.41 27.52
N TRP A 39 3.63 -4.41 26.79
CA TRP A 39 4.48 -5.53 26.38
C TRP A 39 5.73 -4.95 25.71
N PRO A 40 6.93 -5.52 25.94
CA PRO A 40 8.11 -5.09 25.20
C PRO A 40 7.75 -5.14 23.72
N THR A 41 7.84 -3.98 23.07
CA THR A 41 7.51 -3.88 21.65
C THR A 41 8.56 -4.70 20.93
N SER A 42 8.18 -5.91 20.49
CA SER A 42 9.05 -6.72 19.63
C SER A 42 9.49 -5.82 18.48
N PRO A 43 10.76 -5.86 18.06
CA PRO A 43 11.18 -5.05 16.93
C PRO A 43 10.25 -5.34 15.76
N LEU A 44 9.87 -4.30 15.01
CA LEU A 44 9.03 -4.42 13.82
C LEU A 44 9.60 -5.42 12.79
N ARG A 45 10.90 -5.71 12.88
CA ARG A 45 11.60 -6.72 12.09
C ARG A 45 12.49 -7.56 13.00
N GLU A 46 12.29 -8.87 12.94
CA GLU A 46 13.26 -9.85 13.40
C GLU A 46 14.36 -10.02 12.34
N GLY A 47 15.58 -10.34 12.77
CA GLY A 47 16.69 -10.59 11.86
C GLY A 47 16.39 -11.78 10.94
N PRO A 48 17.05 -11.89 9.77
CA PRO A 48 16.80 -12.98 8.85
C PRO A 48 17.10 -14.32 9.53
N ASP A 49 16.09 -15.17 9.68
CA ASP A 49 16.29 -16.56 10.06
C ASP A 49 17.05 -17.24 8.90
N PRO A 50 18.27 -17.76 9.13
CA PRO A 50 19.06 -18.39 8.08
C PRO A 50 18.35 -19.57 7.41
N GLY A 51 17.39 -20.21 8.09
CA GLY A 51 16.54 -21.25 7.50
C GLY A 51 15.61 -20.75 6.37
N PHE A 52 15.38 -19.45 6.27
CA PHE A 52 14.46 -18.82 5.30
C PHE A 52 15.17 -18.03 4.20
N ALA A 53 16.50 -17.96 4.20
CA ALA A 53 17.27 -17.15 3.25
C ALA A 53 16.91 -17.46 1.78
N GLY A 54 16.74 -18.74 1.43
CA GLY A 54 16.37 -19.15 0.06
C GLY A 54 14.95 -18.74 -0.35
N ILE A 55 13.98 -18.84 0.56
CA ILE A 55 12.58 -18.46 0.30
C ILE A 55 12.47 -16.93 0.19
N TRP A 56 13.20 -16.20 1.01
CA TRP A 56 13.22 -14.75 0.96
C TRP A 56 13.80 -14.24 -0.37
N ALA A 57 14.91 -14.82 -0.84
CA ALA A 57 15.50 -14.47 -2.14
C ALA A 57 14.52 -14.68 -3.31
N THR A 58 13.83 -15.83 -3.35
CA THR A 58 12.83 -16.10 -4.38
C THR A 58 11.64 -15.15 -4.30
N SER A 59 11.20 -14.78 -3.10
CA SER A 59 10.12 -13.80 -2.94
C SER A 59 10.50 -12.41 -3.49
N ILE A 60 11.75 -11.98 -3.33
CA ILE A 60 12.26 -10.72 -3.88
C ILE A 60 12.32 -10.79 -5.39
N ASP A 61 12.81 -11.90 -5.94
CA ASP A 61 12.87 -12.08 -7.39
C ASP A 61 11.46 -12.01 -8.02
N LEU A 62 10.46 -12.65 -7.40
CA LEU A 62 9.08 -12.58 -7.86
C LEU A 62 8.49 -11.15 -7.76
N GLN A 63 8.76 -10.45 -6.66
CA GLN A 63 8.29 -9.07 -6.45
C GLN A 63 8.94 -8.08 -7.42
N THR A 64 10.16 -8.36 -7.86
CA THR A 64 10.93 -7.50 -8.79
C THR A 64 10.87 -7.96 -10.24
N LEU A 65 10.15 -9.04 -10.55
CA LEU A 65 10.12 -9.67 -11.87
C LEU A 65 9.72 -8.71 -13.00
N ALA A 66 8.67 -7.92 -12.80
CA ALA A 66 8.22 -6.97 -13.82
C ALA A 66 9.29 -5.91 -14.14
N LEU A 67 9.99 -5.41 -13.11
CA LEU A 67 11.09 -4.47 -13.27
C LEU A 67 12.27 -5.11 -14.03
N MET A 68 12.61 -6.36 -13.71
CA MET A 68 13.65 -7.09 -14.43
C MET A 68 13.31 -7.27 -15.91
N LEU A 69 12.07 -7.67 -16.23
CA LEU A 69 11.62 -7.83 -17.62
C LEU A 69 11.67 -6.51 -18.40
N GLN A 70 11.25 -5.41 -17.77
CA GLN A 70 11.34 -4.08 -18.38
C GLN A 70 12.80 -3.68 -18.64
N LEU A 71 13.70 -3.91 -17.69
CA LEU A 71 15.12 -3.59 -17.85
C LEU A 71 15.79 -4.45 -18.92
N ARG A 72 15.38 -5.70 -19.10
CA ARG A 72 15.85 -6.54 -20.21
C ARG A 72 15.50 -5.93 -21.56
N ASP A 73 14.28 -5.46 -21.73
CA ASP A 73 13.83 -4.79 -22.96
C ASP A 73 14.64 -3.51 -23.21
N TRP A 74 14.85 -2.70 -22.18
CA TRP A 74 15.63 -1.46 -22.28
C TRP A 74 17.10 -1.72 -22.61
N CYS A 75 17.71 -2.77 -22.06
CA CYS A 75 19.08 -3.16 -22.39
C CYS A 75 19.26 -3.59 -23.85
N LEU A 76 18.20 -4.05 -24.51
CA LEU A 76 18.22 -4.40 -25.94
C LEU A 76 17.86 -3.20 -26.83
N ASN A 77 17.19 -2.19 -26.28
CA ASN A 77 16.72 -1.03 -27.01
C ASN A 77 17.64 0.20 -26.86
N ARG A 78 18.43 0.48 -27.91
CA ARG A 78 19.33 1.64 -27.95
C ARG A 78 18.65 3.01 -28.03
N SER A 79 17.33 3.07 -28.20
CA SER A 79 16.62 4.34 -28.16
C SER A 79 16.44 4.88 -26.74
N ILE A 80 16.65 4.04 -25.72
CA ILE A 80 16.56 4.43 -24.32
C ILE A 80 17.85 5.12 -23.91
N PRO A 81 17.79 6.30 -23.27
CA PRO A 81 18.99 7.02 -22.90
C PRO A 81 19.67 6.38 -21.68
N ASP A 82 21.00 6.34 -21.70
CA ASP A 82 21.82 5.59 -20.73
C ASP A 82 21.60 6.05 -19.29
N GLU A 83 21.36 7.34 -19.05
CA GLU A 83 21.13 7.86 -17.70
C GLU A 83 19.80 7.39 -17.10
N ALA A 84 18.79 7.11 -17.94
CA ALA A 84 17.52 6.54 -17.47
C ALA A 84 17.68 5.06 -17.12
N LEU A 85 18.44 4.33 -17.94
CA LEU A 85 18.77 2.94 -17.70
C LEU A 85 19.61 2.76 -16.43
N GLN A 86 20.65 3.57 -16.24
CA GLN A 86 21.49 3.56 -15.03
C GLN A 86 20.67 3.75 -13.76
N ARG A 87 19.79 4.75 -13.72
CA ARG A 87 18.91 4.99 -12.56
C ARG A 87 18.02 3.80 -12.22
N GLN A 88 17.49 3.10 -13.23
CA GLN A 88 16.67 1.91 -12.98
C GLN A 88 17.49 0.70 -12.55
N LEU A 89 18.70 0.53 -13.08
CA LEU A 89 19.63 -0.52 -12.65
C LEU A 89 20.08 -0.31 -11.21
N GLU A 90 20.42 0.92 -10.83
CA GLU A 90 20.70 1.29 -9.44
C GLU A 90 19.52 0.98 -8.54
N ARG A 91 18.31 1.36 -8.96
CA ARG A 91 17.08 1.04 -8.21
C ARG A 91 16.90 -0.46 -8.03
N LEU A 92 17.08 -1.26 -9.08
CA LEU A 92 17.02 -2.72 -8.97
C LEU A 92 18.10 -3.26 -8.01
N GLY A 93 19.30 -2.69 -8.06
CA GLY A 93 20.38 -3.07 -7.18
C GLY A 93 20.09 -2.78 -5.70
N THR A 94 19.46 -1.64 -5.39
CA THR A 94 19.02 -1.33 -4.02
C THR A 94 17.96 -2.30 -3.50
N LEU A 95 17.08 -2.82 -4.37
CA LEU A 95 16.02 -3.76 -3.98
C LEU A 95 16.55 -5.18 -3.78
N THR A 96 17.53 -5.58 -4.60
CA THR A 96 18.06 -6.96 -4.61
C THR A 96 19.33 -7.11 -3.76
N GLY A 97 19.94 -6.00 -3.33
CA GLY A 97 21.20 -6.00 -2.60
C GLY A 97 22.41 -6.38 -3.47
N ARG A 98 22.30 -6.25 -4.80
CA ARG A 98 23.34 -6.64 -5.77
C ARG A 98 23.66 -5.46 -6.69
N GLU A 99 24.87 -5.44 -7.23
CA GLU A 99 25.20 -4.50 -8.31
C GLU A 99 24.69 -5.07 -9.63
N GLU A 100 23.83 -4.30 -10.31
CA GLU A 100 23.15 -4.74 -11.53
C GLU A 100 23.61 -3.95 -12.76
N ASN A 101 23.81 -4.65 -13.87
CA ASN A 101 24.12 -4.09 -15.17
C ASN A 101 23.40 -4.88 -16.27
N CYS A 102 23.42 -4.38 -17.51
CA CYS A 102 22.74 -5.09 -18.60
C CYS A 102 23.23 -6.52 -18.82
N ARG A 103 24.50 -6.81 -18.57
CA ARG A 103 25.02 -8.19 -18.66
C ARG A 103 24.41 -9.09 -17.59
N THR A 104 24.29 -8.63 -16.34
CA THR A 104 23.67 -9.44 -15.28
C THR A 104 22.18 -9.63 -15.52
N VAL A 105 21.47 -8.57 -15.91
CA VAL A 105 20.02 -8.59 -16.17
C VAL A 105 19.67 -9.50 -17.36
N LEU A 106 20.49 -9.53 -18.41
CA LEU A 106 20.26 -10.39 -19.58
C LEU A 106 20.65 -11.85 -19.35
N SER A 107 21.50 -12.15 -18.37
CA SER A 107 21.97 -13.51 -18.05
C SER A 107 21.06 -14.30 -17.12
N ARG A 108 20.08 -13.64 -16.49
CA ARG A 108 19.02 -14.29 -15.70
C ARG A 108 17.89 -14.78 -16.61
#